data_AF-H5YD48-F1
#
_entry.id   AF-H5YD48-F1
#
_cell.length_a   1.000
_cell.length_b   1.000
_cell.length_c   1.000
_cell.angle_alpha   90.00
_cell.angle_beta   90.00
_cell.angle_gamma   90.00
#
_symmetry.space_group_name_H-M   'P 1'
#
loop_
_entity.id
_entity.type
_entity.pdbx_description
1 polymer ?
#
loop_
_entity_poly.entity_id
_entity_poly.type
_entity_poly.pdbx_seq_one_letter_code
_entity_poly.pdbx_strand_id
1 'polypeptide(L)'
;MVKASTLDRIFAILLLIGAGLHAFGSIASFPFGSTELVWALSGSLAAGLTSAINLVRAGRPEDTAVARLSLVASLCWAIVAIGFGAAIGSLVDPRVIWHLVCALALAAFSLRTMTGRAEAIA
;
A
#
# COMPACT_ATOMS: atom_id res chain seq x y z
N MET A 1 7.51 18.14 -16.30
CA MET A 1 7.04 18.20 -14.90
C MET A 1 5.83 17.27 -14.75
N VAL A 2 6.04 16.05 -14.25
CA VAL A 2 4.93 15.10 -14.04
C VAL A 2 4.27 15.44 -12.70
N LYS A 3 3.16 16.18 -12.74
CA LYS A 3 2.33 16.39 -11.54
C LYS A 3 1.93 15.02 -10.99
N ALA A 4 2.08 14.83 -9.68
CA ALA A 4 1.49 13.67 -9.02
C ALA A 4 -0.01 13.64 -9.33
N SER A 5 -0.46 12.51 -9.87
CA SER A 5 -1.83 12.44 -10.35
C SER A 5 -2.78 12.38 -9.14
N THR A 6 -3.96 12.97 -9.26
CA THR A 6 -5.03 12.81 -8.25
C THR A 6 -5.27 11.33 -7.94
N LEU A 7 -5.05 10.44 -8.90
CA LEU A 7 -5.16 8.99 -8.73
C LEU A 7 -4.15 8.43 -7.73
N ASP A 8 -2.89 8.91 -7.71
CA ASP A 8 -1.88 8.48 -6.73
C ASP A 8 -2.38 8.67 -5.30
N ARG A 9 -2.98 9.85 -5.04
CA ARG A 9 -3.54 10.19 -3.73
C ARG A 9 -4.76 9.36 -3.42
N ILE A 10 -5.66 9.16 -4.40
CA ILE A 10 -6.85 8.32 -4.23
C ILE A 10 -6.43 6.90 -3.81
N PHE A 11 -5.54 6.24 -4.55
CA PHE A 11 -5.12 4.87 -4.24
C PHE A 11 -4.39 4.77 -2.90
N ALA A 12 -3.58 5.77 -2.53
CA ALA A 12 -2.96 5.80 -1.22
C ALA A 12 -4.00 5.96 -0.10
N ILE A 13 -4.99 6.84 -0.27
CA ILE A 13 -6.10 7.00 0.69
C ILE A 13 -6.96 5.74 0.77
N LEU A 14 -7.26 5.07 -0.36
CA LEU A 14 -8.00 3.81 -0.35
C LEU A 14 -7.23 2.71 0.40
N LEU A 15 -5.90 2.64 0.24
CA LEU A 15 -5.08 1.73 1.03
C LEU A 15 -5.11 2.07 2.53
N LEU A 16 -5.13 3.37 2.88
CA LEU A 16 -5.24 3.81 4.27
C LEU A 16 -6.61 3.45 4.87
N ILE A 17 -7.68 3.61 4.10
CA ILE A 17 -9.02 3.17 4.50
C ILE A 17 -9.02 1.66 4.72
N GLY A 18 -8.41 0.88 3.82
CA GLY A 18 -8.26 -0.57 3.99
C GLY A 18 -7.48 -0.92 5.26
N ALA A 19 -6.41 -0.20 5.58
CA ALA A 19 -5.66 -0.36 6.83
C ALA A 19 -6.53 -0.09 8.07
N GLY A 20 -7.35 0.96 8.03
CA GLY A 20 -8.29 1.30 9.10
C GLY A 20 -9.38 0.24 9.28
N LEU A 21 -9.99 -0.23 8.19
CA LEU A 21 -10.98 -1.30 8.22
C LEU A 21 -10.37 -2.62 8.73
N HIS A 22 -9.13 -2.93 8.35
CA HIS A 22 -8.41 -4.09 8.87
C HIS A 22 -8.15 -3.97 10.37
N ALA A 23 -7.71 -2.79 10.86
CA ALA A 23 -7.52 -2.56 12.29
C ALA A 23 -8.84 -2.71 13.07
N PHE A 24 -9.91 -2.09 12.58
CA PHE A 24 -11.24 -2.21 13.17
C PHE A 24 -11.72 -3.66 13.23
N GLY A 25 -11.64 -4.38 12.11
CA GLY A 25 -12.00 -5.80 12.04
C GLY A 25 -11.16 -6.67 12.98
N SER A 26 -9.87 -6.37 13.12
CA SER A 26 -8.97 -7.09 14.03
C SER A 26 -9.36 -6.90 15.48
N ILE A 27 -9.62 -5.66 15.90
CA ILE A 27 -10.06 -5.32 17.26
C ILE A 27 -11.41 -5.97 17.57
N ALA A 28 -12.32 -6.05 16.60
CA ALA A 28 -13.62 -6.69 16.76
C ALA A 28 -13.54 -8.23 16.80
N SER A 29 -12.49 -8.83 16.23
CA SER A 29 -12.42 -10.29 16.04
C SER A 29 -11.52 -11.00 17.06
N PHE A 30 -10.47 -10.34 17.56
CA PHE A 30 -9.48 -10.96 18.44
C PHE A 30 -9.57 -10.43 19.87
N PRO A 31 -9.35 -11.28 20.90
CA PRO A 31 -9.30 -10.82 22.28
C PRO A 31 -8.19 -9.78 22.49
N PHE A 32 -8.47 -8.77 23.32
CA PHE A 32 -7.45 -7.81 23.74
C PHE A 32 -6.29 -8.51 24.46
N GLY A 33 -5.06 -8.15 24.08
CA GLY A 33 -3.83 -8.76 24.61
C GLY A 33 -3.44 -10.09 23.96
N SER A 34 -4.25 -10.62 23.04
CA SER A 34 -3.85 -11.81 22.26
C SER A 34 -2.70 -11.52 21.30
N THR A 35 -1.88 -12.54 21.04
CA THR A 35 -0.79 -12.46 20.08
C THR A 35 -1.30 -12.18 18.67
N GLU A 36 -2.45 -12.73 18.31
CA GLU A 36 -3.13 -12.59 17.03
C GLU A 36 -3.53 -11.14 16.79
N LEU A 37 -4.07 -10.46 17.81
CA LEU A 37 -4.40 -9.04 17.71
C LEU A 37 -3.15 -8.20 17.45
N VAL A 38 -2.03 -8.48 18.12
CA VAL A 38 -0.76 -7.73 17.91
C VAL A 38 -0.25 -7.92 16.48
N TRP A 39 -0.27 -9.16 15.97
CA TRP A 39 0.14 -9.44 14.60
C TRP A 39 -0.79 -8.79 13.57
N ALA A 40 -2.10 -8.84 13.80
CA ALA A 40 -3.08 -8.22 12.91
C ALA A 40 -2.94 -6.69 12.89
N LEU A 41 -2.76 -6.04 14.05
CA LEU A 41 -2.53 -4.59 14.12
C LEU A 41 -1.19 -4.18 13.49
N SER A 42 -0.17 -5.04 13.56
CA SER A 42 1.09 -4.83 12.84
C SER A 42 0.89 -4.82 11.32
N GLY A 43 -0.01 -5.66 10.80
CA GLY A 43 -0.48 -5.61 9.42
C GLY A 43 -1.13 -4.27 9.07
N SER A 44 -2.04 -3.76 9.92
CA SER A 44 -2.66 -2.45 9.72
C SER A 44 -1.63 -1.31 9.71
N LEU A 45 -0.65 -1.35 10.61
CA LEU A 45 0.43 -0.37 10.65
C LEU A 45 1.25 -0.40 9.36
N ALA A 46 1.63 -1.58 8.87
CA ALA A 46 2.39 -1.74 7.63
C ALA A 46 1.62 -1.21 6.40
N ALA A 47 0.31 -1.51 6.31
CA ALA A 47 -0.57 -0.95 5.27
C ALA A 47 -0.63 0.58 5.34
N GLY A 48 -0.81 1.13 6.55
CA GLY A 48 -0.86 2.56 6.81
C GLY A 48 0.44 3.28 6.45
N LEU A 49 1.59 2.72 6.81
CA LEU A 49 2.91 3.27 6.45
C LEU A 49 3.16 3.20 4.94
N THR A 50 2.73 2.10 4.28
CA THR A 50 2.79 1.96 2.82
C THR A 50 1.94 3.02 2.11
N SER A 51 0.77 3.34 2.67
CA SER A 51 -0.05 4.46 2.20
C SER A 51 0.65 5.81 2.43
N ALA A 52 1.14 6.05 3.64
CA ALA A 52 1.76 7.32 4.03
C ALA A 52 2.97 7.66 3.15
N ILE A 53 3.86 6.69 2.89
CA ILE A 53 5.02 6.93 2.02
C ILE A 53 4.59 7.25 0.58
N ASN A 54 3.51 6.64 0.09
CA ASN A 54 2.95 6.94 -1.23
C ASN A 54 2.28 8.32 -1.29
N LEU A 55 1.65 8.79 -0.21
CA LEU A 55 1.15 10.17 -0.11
C LEU A 55 2.31 11.18 -0.11
N VAL A 56 3.40 10.89 0.60
CA VAL A 56 4.61 11.72 0.58
C VAL A 56 5.21 11.76 -0.83
N ARG A 57 5.32 10.60 -1.50
CA ARG A 57 5.76 10.52 -2.91
C ARG A 57 4.89 11.39 -3.81
N ALA A 58 3.57 11.35 -3.65
CA ALA A 58 2.63 12.17 -4.41
C ALA A 58 2.75 13.68 -4.10
N GLY A 59 3.42 14.08 -3.01
CA GLY A 59 3.79 15.48 -2.75
C GLY A 59 5.18 15.87 -3.28
N ARG A 60 5.99 14.88 -3.69
CA ARG A 60 7.41 15.05 -4.04
C ARG A 60 7.73 14.31 -5.35
N PRO A 61 7.15 14.71 -6.49
CA PRO A 61 7.28 13.96 -7.75
C PRO A 61 8.71 13.85 -8.31
N GLU A 62 9.64 14.70 -7.86
CA GLU A 62 11.04 14.66 -8.31
C GLU A 62 11.95 13.82 -7.40
N ASP A 63 11.44 13.37 -6.24
CA ASP A 63 12.18 12.60 -5.25
C ASP A 63 12.20 11.10 -5.58
N THR A 64 13.23 10.69 -6.32
CA THR A 64 13.40 9.29 -6.73
C THR A 64 13.73 8.35 -5.58
N ALA A 65 14.30 8.85 -4.47
CA ALA A 65 14.60 8.00 -3.33
C ALA A 65 13.29 7.56 -2.66
N VAL A 66 12.38 8.52 -2.44
CA VAL A 66 11.03 8.22 -1.95
C VAL A 66 10.27 7.34 -2.94
N ALA A 67 10.38 7.59 -4.26
CA ALA A 67 9.73 6.74 -5.27
C ALA A 67 10.18 5.28 -5.20
N ARG A 68 11.49 5.00 -5.03
CA ARG A 68 12.02 3.64 -4.88
C ARG A 68 11.50 2.98 -3.59
N LEU A 69 11.48 3.72 -2.48
CA LEU A 69 10.95 3.20 -1.22
C LEU A 69 9.45 2.90 -1.31
N SER A 70 8.66 3.79 -1.93
CA SER A 70 7.25 3.55 -2.19
C SER A 70 7.02 2.32 -3.06
N LEU A 71 7.82 2.14 -4.12
CA LEU A 71 7.75 0.97 -4.99
C LEU A 71 7.97 -0.32 -4.18
N VAL A 72 9.06 -0.40 -3.42
CA VAL A 72 9.38 -1.59 -2.62
C VAL A 72 8.31 -1.85 -1.57
N ALA A 73 7.87 -0.82 -0.85
CA ALA A 73 6.80 -0.96 0.15
C ALA A 73 5.50 -1.48 -0.48
N SER A 74 5.09 -0.94 -1.63
CA SER A 74 3.91 -1.37 -2.36
C SER A 74 4.02 -2.82 -2.86
N LEU A 75 5.17 -3.25 -3.38
CA LEU A 75 5.36 -4.64 -3.81
C LEU A 75 5.36 -5.62 -2.63
N CYS A 76 6.03 -5.28 -1.53
CA CYS A 76 5.97 -6.08 -0.30
C CYS A 76 4.53 -6.21 0.22
N TRP A 77 3.76 -5.13 0.18
CA TRP A 77 2.36 -5.17 0.60
C TRP A 77 1.49 -6.03 -0.34
N ALA A 78 1.74 -5.99 -1.65
CA ALA A 78 1.07 -6.87 -2.61
C ALA A 78 1.35 -8.35 -2.31
N ILE A 79 2.59 -8.70 -1.96
CA ILE A 79 2.96 -10.07 -1.54
C ILE A 79 2.20 -10.48 -0.28
N VAL A 80 2.08 -9.60 0.71
CA VAL A 80 1.29 -9.86 1.93
C VAL A 80 -0.17 -10.09 1.60
N ALA A 81 -0.78 -9.27 0.73
CA ALA A 81 -2.18 -9.43 0.32
C ALA A 81 -2.41 -10.78 -0.38
N ILE A 82 -1.51 -11.19 -1.28
CA ILE A 82 -1.56 -12.50 -1.94
C ILE A 82 -1.40 -13.63 -0.92
N GLY A 83 -0.43 -13.51 0.00
CA GLY A 83 -0.21 -14.48 1.06
C GLY A 83 -1.43 -14.66 1.96
N PHE A 84 -2.10 -13.56 2.32
CA PHE A 84 -3.37 -13.61 3.05
C PHE A 84 -4.45 -14.34 2.25
N GLY A 85 -4.63 -14.01 0.96
CA GLY A 85 -5.61 -14.67 0.10
C GLY A 85 -5.35 -16.17 -0.06
N ALA A 86 -4.08 -16.57 -0.17
CA ALA A 86 -3.68 -17.98 -0.17
C ALA A 86 -4.01 -18.66 1.17
N ALA A 87 -3.72 -18.01 2.31
CA ALA A 87 -3.98 -18.56 3.64
C ALA A 87 -5.48 -18.77 3.92
N ILE A 88 -6.36 -17.93 3.37
CA ILE A 88 -7.83 -18.09 3.50
C ILE A 88 -8.44 -18.94 2.38
N GLY A 89 -7.63 -19.45 1.44
CA GLY A 89 -8.09 -20.26 0.31
C GLY A 89 -8.88 -19.49 -0.77
N SER A 90 -8.78 -18.17 -0.80
CA SER A 90 -9.49 -17.32 -1.77
C SER A 90 -8.70 -16.06 -2.13
N LEU A 91 -8.09 -16.06 -3.31
CA LEU A 91 -7.42 -14.87 -3.88
C LEU A 91 -8.40 -13.83 -4.43
N VAL A 92 -9.67 -14.22 -4.63
CA VAL A 92 -10.74 -13.34 -5.12
C VAL A 92 -11.58 -12.75 -3.98
N ASP A 93 -11.18 -12.97 -2.73
CA ASP A 93 -11.80 -12.31 -1.59
C ASP A 93 -11.71 -10.78 -1.75
N PRO A 94 -12.81 -10.04 -1.53
CA PRO A 94 -12.83 -8.58 -1.72
C PRO A 94 -11.73 -7.84 -0.95
N ARG A 95 -11.32 -8.34 0.23
CA ARG A 95 -10.26 -7.76 1.05
C ARG A 95 -8.90 -7.91 0.35
N VAL A 96 -8.64 -9.09 -0.20
CA VAL A 96 -7.41 -9.39 -0.96
C VAL A 96 -7.33 -8.49 -2.19
N ILE A 97 -8.41 -8.46 -2.99
CA ILE A 97 -8.48 -7.66 -4.21
C ILE A 97 -8.26 -6.17 -3.89
N TRP A 98 -8.94 -5.64 -2.86
CA TRP A 98 -8.80 -4.24 -2.46
C TRP A 98 -7.35 -3.85 -2.19
N HIS A 99 -6.67 -4.58 -1.32
CA HIS A 99 -5.29 -4.29 -0.94
C HIS A 99 -4.34 -4.50 -2.10
N LEU A 100 -4.53 -5.57 -2.88
CA LEU A 100 -3.67 -5.90 -4.02
C LEU A 100 -3.77 -4.84 -5.13
N VAL A 101 -4.98 -4.44 -5.52
CA VAL A 101 -5.18 -3.42 -6.56
C VAL A 101 -4.57 -2.10 -6.14
N CYS A 102 -4.79 -1.66 -4.90
CA CYS A 102 -4.18 -0.43 -4.41
C CYS A 102 -2.65 -0.51 -4.42
N ALA A 103 -2.08 -1.61 -3.95
CA ALA A 103 -0.64 -1.81 -3.90
C ALA A 103 -0.01 -1.79 -5.30
N LEU A 104 -0.58 -2.53 -6.26
CA LEU A 104 -0.08 -2.60 -7.63
C LEU A 104 -0.20 -1.28 -8.37
N ALA A 105 -1.30 -0.55 -8.18
CA ALA A 105 -1.46 0.80 -8.75
C ALA A 105 -0.38 1.76 -8.22
N LEU A 106 -0.14 1.76 -6.90
CA LEU A 106 0.88 2.60 -6.26
C LEU A 106 2.31 2.22 -6.69
N ALA A 107 2.58 0.92 -6.87
CA ALA A 107 3.84 0.45 -7.44
C ALA A 107 4.02 0.98 -8.88
N ALA A 108 2.98 0.88 -9.73
CA ALA A 108 3.03 1.38 -11.09
C ALA A 108 3.26 2.91 -11.14
N PHE A 109 2.62 3.68 -10.27
CA PHE A 109 2.87 5.13 -10.17
C PHE A 109 4.30 5.43 -9.72
N SER A 110 4.85 4.64 -8.80
CA SER A 110 6.22 4.79 -8.34
C SER A 110 7.23 4.51 -9.47
N LEU A 111 6.98 3.49 -10.29
CA LEU A 111 7.76 3.21 -11.50
C LEU A 111 7.70 4.38 -12.50
N ARG A 112 6.51 4.91 -12.77
CA ARG A 112 6.32 6.07 -13.65
C ARG A 112 7.08 7.30 -13.17
N THR A 113 7.11 7.55 -11.86
CA THR A 113 7.91 8.63 -11.28
C THR A 113 9.40 8.45 -11.59
N MET A 114 9.90 7.23 -11.52
CA MET A 114 11.31 6.93 -11.79
C MET A 114 11.65 7.03 -13.28
N THR A 115 10.81 6.53 -14.17
CA THR A 115 11.06 6.55 -15.62
C THR A 115 10.87 7.92 -16.25
N GLY A 116 9.86 8.69 -15.79
CA GLY A 116 9.65 10.07 -16.27
C GLY A 116 10.80 11.02 -15.95
N ARG A 117 11.65 10.69 -14.96
CA ARG A 117 12.91 11.40 -14.72
C ARG A 117 14.06 10.88 -15.60
N ALA A 118 14.11 9.58 -15.88
CA ALA A 118 15.13 9.02 -16.76
C ALA A 118 15.06 9.65 -18.16
N GLU A 119 13.85 9.89 -18.68
CA GLU A 119 13.62 10.60 -19.95
C GLU A 119 13.96 12.10 -19.90
N ALA A 120 14.00 12.73 -18.71
CA ALA A 120 14.31 14.15 -18.57
C ALA A 120 15.82 14.45 -18.45
N ILE A 121 16.66 13.43 -18.26
CA ILE A 121 18.12 13.54 -18.09
C ILE A 121 18.88 13.04 -19.32
N ALA A 122 18.22 12.25 -20.19
CA ALA A 122 18.75 11.79 -21.47
C ALA A 122 18.56 12.85 -22.57
#